data_AF-A0A7D5Z247-F1
#
_entry.id   AF-A0A7D5Z247-F1
#
_cell.length_a   1.000
_cell.length_b   1.000
_cell.length_c   1.000
_cell.angle_alpha   90.00
_cell.angle_beta   90.00
_cell.angle_gamma   90.00
#
_symmetry.space_group_name_H-M   'P 1'
#
loop_
_entity.id
_entity.type
_entity.pdbx_description
1 polymer ?
#
loop_
_entity_poly.entity_id
_entity_poly.type
_entity_poly.pdbx_seq_one_letter_code
_entity_poly.pdbx_strand_id
1 'polypeptide(L)'
;MLWSPSGCVAVFFAVLDVCQAHNPGEGVEICANDPLNPPCTTVEAPSGLCVAIPEEYKNKVSGVRANDTASICRFYLEPECKGEYFEAGTEAVNLYTGRPEFNDKVTSFICDTAKLIAAPKSSEWTFGRQRELCTHLETLSLQFKLGNNIGSGTYDKIKLGFEHAGQTVHVIAEGPFHGYEVSQDINIQDVFGMETVALSKINRLRLLDEQPGWTFGADKWEIAGFTLKGRCANSGMTIALEKFSSLNEWLQAPGWFPYQVELEVWAGDVQPEDWVTKSLCKQFPSMKTSICILPMKTGTGVSPIN
;
A
#
# COMPACT_ATOMS: atom_id res chain seq x y z
N MET A 1 -18.03 56.34 58.39
CA MET A 1 -18.95 56.40 57.24
C MET A 1 -18.09 56.77 56.04
N LEU A 2 -17.87 55.98 55.00
CA LEU A 2 -18.60 54.88 54.36
C LEU A 2 -17.60 53.86 53.76
N TRP A 3 -18.07 52.64 53.57
CA TRP A 3 -17.44 51.48 52.91
C TRP A 3 -17.54 51.54 51.37
N SER A 4 -16.47 51.10 50.68
CA SER A 4 -16.38 50.12 49.54
C SER A 4 -17.17 50.36 48.21
N PRO A 5 -16.96 49.57 47.13
CA PRO A 5 -15.78 49.45 46.24
C PRO A 5 -16.20 49.47 44.73
N SER A 6 -15.36 48.94 43.84
CA SER A 6 -15.67 48.38 42.51
C SER A 6 -15.33 49.25 41.29
N GLY A 7 -14.05 49.24 40.90
CA GLY A 7 -13.66 49.43 39.51
C GLY A 7 -13.75 48.11 38.77
N CYS A 8 -14.77 47.94 37.93
CA CYS A 8 -14.88 46.80 37.01
C CYS A 8 -13.86 46.94 35.88
N VAL A 9 -12.98 45.94 35.74
CA VAL A 9 -12.20 45.73 34.51
C VAL A 9 -13.13 45.05 33.51
N ALA A 10 -13.44 45.74 32.42
CA ALA A 10 -14.13 45.14 31.29
C ALA A 10 -13.16 44.22 30.54
N VAL A 11 -13.27 42.91 30.79
CA VAL A 11 -12.63 41.89 29.95
C VAL A 11 -13.55 41.69 28.74
N PHE A 12 -13.17 42.25 27.59
CA PHE A 12 -13.76 41.88 26.32
C PHE A 12 -13.30 40.47 25.98
N PHE A 13 -14.16 39.47 26.19
CA PHE A 13 -14.03 38.19 25.52
C PHE A 13 -14.45 38.42 24.06
N ALA A 14 -13.46 38.67 23.20
CA ALA A 14 -13.64 38.43 21.78
C ALA A 14 -13.80 36.93 21.60
N VAL A 15 -15.04 36.47 21.42
CA VAL A 15 -15.29 35.16 20.81
C VAL A 15 -14.79 35.31 19.37
N LEU A 16 -13.57 34.86 19.13
CA LEU A 16 -13.11 34.55 17.78
C LEU A 16 -13.97 33.36 17.32
N ASP A 17 -15.07 33.67 16.64
CA ASP A 17 -15.61 32.75 15.65
C ASP A 17 -14.49 32.50 14.65
N VAL A 18 -13.79 31.39 14.84
CA VAL A 18 -12.95 30.82 13.80
C VAL A 18 -13.92 30.29 12.76
N CYS A 19 -14.28 31.13 11.80
CA CYS A 19 -14.77 30.66 10.51
C CYS A 19 -13.59 29.89 9.88
N GLN A 20 -13.49 28.59 10.19
CA GLN A 20 -12.66 27.68 9.41
C GLN A 20 -13.22 27.74 7.99
N ALA A 21 -12.41 28.29 7.08
CA ALA A 21 -12.67 28.21 5.66
C ALA A 21 -12.77 26.71 5.32
N HIS A 22 -13.97 26.30 4.91
CA HIS A 22 -14.25 24.99 4.36
C HIS A 22 -13.31 24.78 3.17
N ASN A 23 -12.33 23.88 3.32
CA ASN A 23 -11.51 23.43 2.20
C ASN A 23 -12.31 22.35 1.46
N PRO A 24 -12.86 22.62 0.26
CA PRO A 24 -13.72 21.69 -0.47
C PRO A 24 -12.99 20.44 -1.02
N GLY A 25 -11.79 20.12 -0.51
CA GLY A 25 -10.96 18.99 -0.92
C GLY A 25 -10.62 17.98 0.19
N GLU A 26 -10.96 18.24 1.45
CA GLU A 26 -10.62 17.35 2.59
C GLU A 26 -11.82 16.50 3.00
N GLY A 27 -12.13 15.48 2.21
CA GLY A 27 -13.24 14.59 2.52
C GLY A 27 -13.15 13.23 1.85
N VAL A 28 -13.95 12.31 2.36
CA VAL A 28 -14.15 10.98 1.82
C VAL A 28 -15.55 10.90 1.23
N GLU A 29 -15.64 10.56 -0.04
CA GLU A 29 -16.91 10.20 -0.65
C GLU A 29 -17.26 8.77 -0.26
N ILE A 30 -18.44 8.59 0.31
CA ILE A 30 -19.02 7.29 0.64
C ILE A 30 -20.36 7.13 -0.10
N CYS A 31 -20.61 5.94 -0.62
CA CYS A 31 -21.81 5.62 -1.36
C CYS A 31 -22.46 4.35 -0.83
N ALA A 32 -23.79 4.33 -0.86
CA ALA A 32 -24.56 3.15 -0.46
C ALA A 32 -24.56 2.06 -1.53
N ASN A 33 -24.33 2.43 -2.80
CA ASN A 33 -24.23 1.49 -3.90
C ASN A 33 -22.81 1.51 -4.48
N ASP A 34 -22.34 0.35 -4.92
CA ASP A 34 -21.00 0.16 -5.44
C ASP A 34 -20.82 0.72 -6.87
N PRO A 35 -19.58 1.05 -7.29
CA PRO A 35 -18.45 1.44 -6.45
C PRO A 35 -18.57 2.88 -5.95
N LEU A 36 -19.38 3.73 -6.59
CA LEU A 36 -19.73 5.09 -6.19
C LEU A 36 -21.10 5.48 -6.82
N ASN A 37 -22.10 4.61 -6.67
CA ASN A 37 -23.44 4.88 -7.19
C ASN A 37 -24.32 5.54 -6.12
N PRO A 38 -25.15 6.55 -6.48
CA PRO A 38 -26.01 7.23 -5.52
C PRO A 38 -26.94 6.27 -4.76
N PRO A 39 -27.30 6.56 -3.50
CA PRO A 39 -26.99 7.80 -2.78
C PRO A 39 -25.53 7.83 -2.28
N CYS A 40 -24.91 9.00 -2.41
CA CYS A 40 -23.53 9.27 -1.98
C CYS A 40 -23.49 10.54 -1.12
N THR A 41 -22.51 10.62 -0.24
CA THR A 41 -22.21 11.83 0.54
C THR A 41 -20.71 11.98 0.70
N THR A 42 -20.25 13.23 0.82
CA THR A 42 -18.90 13.54 1.24
C THR A 42 -18.87 13.74 2.74
N VAL A 43 -18.01 13.00 3.44
CA VAL A 43 -17.78 13.14 4.87
C VAL A 43 -16.46 13.86 5.08
N GLU A 44 -16.47 14.93 5.89
CA GLU A 44 -15.23 15.63 6.24
C GLU A 44 -14.27 14.69 6.96
N ALA A 45 -13.00 14.74 6.56
CA ALA A 45 -11.98 13.81 7.02
C ALA A 45 -10.74 14.55 7.51
N PRO A 46 -10.79 15.17 8.71
CA PRO A 46 -9.64 15.88 9.26
C PRO A 46 -8.44 14.93 9.42
N SER A 47 -7.27 15.35 8.96
CA SER A 47 -6.06 14.52 8.99
C SER A 47 -5.74 14.01 10.39
N GLY A 48 -5.54 12.70 10.54
CA GLY A 48 -5.23 12.03 11.79
C GLY A 48 -6.39 11.91 12.79
N LEU A 49 -7.60 12.33 12.42
CA LEU A 49 -8.78 12.20 13.28
C LEU A 49 -9.65 11.02 12.82
N CYS A 50 -10.04 10.17 13.76
CA CYS A 50 -11.00 9.10 13.48
C CYS A 50 -12.41 9.67 13.32
N VAL A 51 -13.07 9.32 12.23
CA VAL A 51 -14.41 9.77 11.86
C VAL A 51 -15.34 8.56 11.80
N ALA A 52 -16.51 8.66 12.42
CA ALA A 52 -17.54 7.63 12.34
C ALA A 52 -18.31 7.75 11.02
N ILE A 53 -18.74 6.61 10.46
CA ILE A 53 -19.66 6.62 9.31
C ILE A 53 -20.99 7.28 9.74
N PRO A 54 -21.53 8.23 8.95
CA PRO A 54 -22.81 8.85 9.24
C PRO A 54 -23.93 7.81 9.42
N GLU A 55 -24.83 8.03 10.39
CA GLU A 55 -25.89 7.06 10.71
C GLU A 55 -26.77 6.68 9.50
N GLU A 56 -26.93 7.58 8.51
CA GLU A 56 -27.68 7.32 7.29
C GLU A 56 -27.05 6.21 6.40
N TYR A 57 -25.72 6.10 6.43
CA TYR A 57 -24.89 5.20 5.63
C TYR A 57 -24.39 3.99 6.43
N LYS A 58 -24.69 3.94 7.73
CA LYS A 58 -24.33 2.82 8.60
C LYS A 58 -24.90 1.52 8.06
N ASN A 59 -24.04 0.52 7.96
CA ASN A 59 -24.33 -0.80 7.39
C ASN A 59 -24.82 -0.78 5.92
N LYS A 60 -24.43 0.23 5.14
CA LYS A 60 -24.80 0.34 3.72
C LYS A 60 -23.63 0.71 2.81
N VAL A 61 -22.47 1.03 3.37
CA VAL A 61 -21.35 1.53 2.57
C VAL A 61 -20.86 0.39 1.67
N SER A 62 -21.01 0.61 0.37
CA SER A 62 -20.58 -0.31 -0.69
C SER A 62 -19.51 0.30 -1.61
N GLY A 63 -19.24 1.59 -1.42
CA GLY A 63 -18.34 2.37 -2.26
C GLY A 63 -17.66 3.49 -1.50
N VAL A 64 -16.34 3.63 -1.64
CA VAL A 64 -15.57 4.71 -0.99
C VAL A 64 -14.49 5.29 -1.90
N ARG A 65 -14.17 6.57 -1.71
CA ARG A 65 -13.07 7.27 -2.38
C ARG A 65 -12.56 8.43 -1.53
N ALA A 66 -11.24 8.58 -1.41
CA ALA A 66 -10.65 9.80 -0.86
C ALA A 66 -10.63 10.90 -1.95
N ASN A 67 -11.01 12.13 -1.62
CA ASN A 67 -11.02 13.22 -2.61
C ASN A 67 -9.65 13.89 -2.82
N ASP A 68 -8.70 13.70 -1.90
CA ASP A 68 -7.37 14.29 -1.98
C ASP A 68 -6.34 13.25 -2.43
N THR A 69 -5.61 13.56 -3.51
CA THR A 69 -4.50 12.75 -4.06
C THR A 69 -3.41 12.47 -3.05
N ALA A 70 -3.24 13.34 -2.05
CA ALA A 70 -2.22 13.17 -1.01
C ALA A 70 -2.70 12.38 0.22
N SER A 71 -3.96 11.94 0.27
CA SER A 71 -4.55 11.34 1.47
C SER A 71 -4.85 9.87 1.27
N ILE A 72 -4.24 9.01 2.10
CA ILE A 72 -4.62 7.59 2.21
C ILE A 72 -5.55 7.47 3.40
N CYS A 73 -6.74 6.91 3.15
CA CYS A 73 -7.74 6.68 4.18
C CYS A 73 -7.81 5.21 4.55
N ARG A 74 -7.79 4.91 5.86
CA ARG A 74 -8.02 3.58 6.41
C ARG A 74 -9.45 3.46 6.88
N PHE A 75 -10.14 2.42 6.44
CA PHE A 75 -11.54 2.14 6.76
C PHE A 75 -11.63 0.87 7.61
N TYR A 76 -12.33 0.97 8.74
CA TYR A 76 -12.36 -0.04 9.79
C TYR A 76 -13.73 -0.67 9.96
N LEU A 77 -13.74 -1.95 10.32
CA LEU A 77 -14.95 -2.70 10.70
C LEU A 77 -15.45 -2.34 12.10
N GLU A 78 -14.61 -1.73 12.93
CA GLU A 78 -14.96 -1.35 14.30
C GLU A 78 -15.00 0.18 14.49
N PRO A 79 -15.78 0.68 15.48
CA PRO A 79 -15.76 2.09 15.86
C PRO A 79 -14.37 2.53 16.37
N GLU A 80 -14.15 3.84 16.43
CA GLU A 80 -12.91 4.43 16.95
C GLU A 80 -11.64 3.99 16.19
N CYS A 81 -11.77 3.59 14.92
CA CYS A 81 -10.67 3.23 14.03
C CYS A 81 -9.80 2.09 14.57
N LYS A 82 -10.47 1.03 15.03
CA LYS A 82 -9.85 -0.18 15.60
C LYS A 82 -10.11 -1.40 14.73
N GLY A 83 -9.30 -2.45 14.95
CA GLY A 83 -9.49 -3.74 14.30
C GLY A 83 -8.98 -3.78 12.86
N GLU A 84 -9.60 -4.65 12.07
CA GLU A 84 -9.25 -4.86 10.67
C GLU A 84 -9.64 -3.67 9.80
N TYR A 85 -8.78 -3.39 8.81
CA TYR A 85 -8.94 -2.26 7.92
C TYR A 85 -8.40 -2.50 6.52
N PHE A 86 -8.93 -1.74 5.55
CA PHE A 86 -8.35 -1.57 4.23
C PHE A 86 -7.97 -0.11 3.98
N GLU A 87 -7.10 0.11 3.00
CA GLU A 87 -6.68 1.44 2.55
C GLU A 87 -7.36 1.80 1.23
N ALA A 88 -7.80 3.05 1.10
CA ALA A 88 -8.29 3.63 -0.13
C ALA A 88 -7.64 4.99 -0.39
N GLY A 89 -7.34 5.25 -1.66
CA GLY A 89 -6.88 6.53 -2.16
C GLY A 89 -7.95 7.21 -3.01
N THR A 90 -7.51 7.86 -4.09
CA THR A 90 -8.38 8.62 -4.99
C THR A 90 -9.17 7.78 -5.98
N GLU A 91 -8.82 6.51 -6.16
CA GLU A 91 -9.64 5.61 -6.98
C GLU A 91 -10.79 5.04 -6.16
N ALA A 92 -11.94 4.90 -6.82
CA ALA A 92 -13.14 4.35 -6.22
C ALA A 92 -12.96 2.87 -5.86
N VAL A 93 -13.15 2.53 -4.59
CA VAL A 93 -13.08 1.14 -4.13
C VAL A 93 -14.47 0.51 -4.18
N ASN A 94 -14.61 -0.58 -4.94
CA ASN A 94 -15.80 -1.42 -4.91
C ASN A 94 -15.73 -2.39 -3.72
N LEU A 95 -16.54 -2.19 -2.69
CA LEU A 95 -16.57 -3.09 -1.54
C LEU A 95 -17.33 -4.38 -1.83
N TYR A 96 -18.30 -4.36 -2.74
CA TYR A 96 -19.08 -5.54 -3.08
C TYR A 96 -18.24 -6.62 -3.78
N THR A 97 -17.43 -6.23 -4.77
CA THR A 97 -16.60 -7.18 -5.55
C THR A 97 -15.15 -7.24 -5.10
N GLY A 98 -14.56 -6.11 -4.69
CA GLY A 98 -13.14 -6.02 -4.37
C GLY A 98 -12.82 -6.32 -2.91
N ARG A 99 -13.76 -6.05 -1.98
CA ARG A 99 -13.57 -6.17 -0.53
C ARG A 99 -14.85 -6.64 0.20
N PRO A 100 -15.43 -7.79 -0.19
CA PRO A 100 -16.75 -8.24 0.28
C PRO A 100 -16.84 -8.40 1.82
N GLU A 101 -15.71 -8.62 2.48
CA GLU A 101 -15.60 -8.66 3.93
C GLU A 101 -15.89 -7.31 4.61
N PHE A 102 -15.73 -6.19 3.90
CA PHE A 102 -16.03 -4.83 4.35
C PHE A 102 -17.37 -4.26 3.84
N ASN A 103 -17.98 -4.90 2.83
CA ASN A 103 -19.25 -4.46 2.28
C ASN A 103 -20.34 -4.37 3.35
N ASP A 104 -21.01 -3.23 3.44
CA ASP A 104 -22.06 -2.95 4.42
C ASP A 104 -21.61 -3.09 5.89
N LYS A 105 -20.31 -3.03 6.17
CA LYS A 105 -19.76 -3.27 7.52
C LYS A 105 -18.76 -2.23 7.98
N VAL A 106 -18.35 -1.30 7.13
CA VAL A 106 -17.47 -0.20 7.54
C VAL A 106 -18.18 0.68 8.57
N THR A 107 -17.51 0.97 9.69
CA THR A 107 -18.08 1.76 10.79
C THR A 107 -17.32 3.04 11.10
N SER A 108 -16.02 3.09 10.81
CA SER A 108 -15.21 4.28 11.02
C SER A 108 -14.04 4.35 10.03
N PHE A 109 -13.47 5.54 9.86
CA PHE A 109 -12.30 5.75 9.02
C PHE A 109 -11.40 6.86 9.56
N ILE A 110 -10.12 6.82 9.19
CA ILE A 110 -9.14 7.86 9.46
C ILE A 110 -8.36 8.12 8.18
N CYS A 111 -8.12 9.38 7.85
CA CYS A 111 -7.27 9.75 6.74
C CYS A 111 -6.00 10.36 7.28
N ASP A 112 -4.86 9.84 6.82
CA ASP A 112 -3.58 10.49 7.03
C ASP A 112 -3.28 11.23 5.72
N THR A 113 -3.06 12.55 5.77
CA THR A 113 -2.35 13.20 4.67
C THR A 113 -0.98 12.55 4.65
N ALA A 114 -0.70 11.74 3.61
CA ALA A 114 0.55 11.04 3.43
C ALA A 114 1.62 12.08 3.17
N LYS A 115 2.11 12.69 4.25
CA LYS A 115 3.31 13.50 4.23
C LYS A 115 4.42 12.50 3.97
N LEU A 116 4.78 12.33 2.70
CA LEU A 116 5.96 11.57 2.27
C LEU A 116 7.12 12.03 3.16
N ILE A 117 7.44 11.23 4.18
CA ILE A 117 8.54 11.55 5.07
C ILE A 117 9.78 11.44 4.20
N ALA A 118 10.43 12.59 3.96
CA ALA A 118 11.64 12.66 3.15
C ALA A 118 12.64 11.61 3.65
N ALA A 119 13.28 10.92 2.68
CA ALA A 119 14.15 9.79 2.97
C ALA A 119 15.17 10.05 4.08
N PRO A 120 15.31 9.14 5.05
CA PRO A 120 16.28 9.30 6.11
C PRO A 120 17.69 9.38 5.50
N LYS A 121 18.49 10.33 6.01
CA LYS A 121 19.90 10.48 5.64
C LYS A 121 20.65 9.20 6.03
N SER A 122 21.58 8.78 5.17
CA SER A 122 22.13 7.42 5.09
C SER A 122 22.97 6.90 6.28
N SER A 123 22.85 7.44 7.50
CA SER A 123 23.75 7.14 8.62
C SER A 123 23.13 6.36 9.79
N GLU A 124 21.93 5.80 9.66
CA GLU A 124 21.27 5.05 10.76
C GLU A 124 20.91 3.61 10.36
N TRP A 125 21.90 2.87 9.85
CA TRP A 125 21.74 1.48 9.45
C TRP A 125 21.88 0.53 10.65
N THR A 126 20.77 -0.04 11.11
CA THR A 126 20.78 -1.30 11.89
C THR A 126 19.74 -2.27 11.32
N PHE A 127 20.07 -3.57 11.31
CA PHE A 127 19.25 -4.67 10.76
C PHE A 127 17.82 -4.74 11.33
N GLY A 128 17.55 -4.13 12.50
CA GLY A 128 16.22 -4.08 13.11
C GLY A 128 15.25 -3.04 12.52
N ARG A 129 15.71 -2.08 11.72
CA ARG A 129 14.88 -0.97 11.18
C ARG A 129 14.35 -1.20 9.76
N GLN A 130 14.55 -2.38 9.18
CA GLN A 130 14.16 -2.63 7.79
C GLN A 130 12.65 -2.41 7.54
N ARG A 131 11.79 -2.76 8.52
CA ARG A 131 10.33 -2.48 8.49
C ARG A 131 9.99 -0.98 8.57
N GLU A 132 10.79 -0.18 9.27
CA GLU A 132 10.58 1.27 9.40
C GLU A 132 10.99 2.02 8.12
N LEU A 133 11.94 1.47 7.37
CA LEU A 133 12.49 2.10 6.16
C LEU A 133 11.67 1.82 4.89
N CYS A 134 10.84 0.79 4.90
CA CYS A 134 10.01 0.41 3.76
C CYS A 134 8.60 0.01 4.20
N THR A 135 7.79 1.03 4.52
CA THR A 135 6.39 0.81 4.87
C THR A 135 5.49 0.76 3.63
N HIS A 136 5.82 1.55 2.60
CA HIS A 136 5.06 1.64 1.36
C HIS A 136 5.97 1.53 0.13
N LEU A 137 5.43 0.97 -0.95
CA LEU A 137 6.06 0.91 -2.26
C LEU A 137 5.47 1.96 -3.19
N GLU A 138 6.33 2.75 -3.83
CA GLU A 138 5.97 3.71 -4.89
C GLU A 138 6.12 3.12 -6.29
N THR A 139 6.88 2.03 -6.44
CA THR A 139 6.95 1.26 -7.68
C THR A 139 7.00 -0.22 -7.37
N LEU A 140 6.47 -1.03 -8.29
CA LEU A 140 6.45 -2.48 -8.22
C LEU A 140 6.65 -3.06 -9.63
N SER A 141 7.51 -4.06 -9.78
CA SER A 141 7.73 -4.77 -11.03
C SER A 141 7.80 -6.27 -10.81
N LEU A 142 7.42 -7.01 -11.85
CA LEU A 142 7.37 -8.46 -11.92
C LEU A 142 8.42 -8.96 -12.90
N GLN A 143 9.17 -9.98 -12.49
CA GLN A 143 9.92 -10.85 -13.39
C GLN A 143 9.26 -12.23 -13.34
N PHE A 144 8.77 -12.73 -14.46
CA PHE A 144 8.01 -13.98 -14.55
C PHE A 144 8.63 -14.92 -15.58
N LYS A 145 8.63 -16.22 -15.28
CA LYS A 145 9.22 -17.23 -16.15
C LYS A 145 8.42 -18.54 -16.14
N LEU A 146 8.16 -19.07 -17.34
CA LEU A 146 7.65 -20.41 -17.55
C LEU A 146 8.76 -21.44 -17.67
N GLY A 147 8.43 -22.69 -17.34
CA GLY A 147 9.24 -23.86 -17.61
C GLY A 147 9.55 -23.97 -19.11
N ASN A 148 10.69 -24.57 -19.44
CA ASN A 148 11.17 -24.67 -20.83
C ASN A 148 10.97 -26.07 -21.44
N ASN A 149 10.14 -26.90 -20.80
CA ASN A 149 9.84 -28.22 -21.33
C ASN A 149 8.78 -28.14 -22.43
N ILE A 150 8.70 -29.18 -23.26
CA ILE A 150 7.62 -29.30 -24.24
C ILE A 150 6.30 -29.38 -23.48
N GLY A 151 5.36 -28.49 -23.82
CA GLY A 151 4.05 -28.39 -23.16
C GLY A 151 4.04 -27.49 -21.92
N SER A 152 5.13 -26.81 -21.56
CA SER A 152 5.15 -25.88 -20.42
C SER A 152 4.45 -24.53 -20.68
N GLY A 153 4.07 -24.24 -21.92
CA GLY A 153 3.28 -23.06 -22.28
C GLY A 153 1.78 -23.30 -22.08
N THR A 154 0.98 -22.28 -22.32
CA THR A 154 -0.49 -22.37 -22.28
C THR A 154 -1.13 -21.56 -23.40
N TYR A 155 -2.37 -21.86 -23.74
CA TYR A 155 -3.24 -21.01 -24.56
C TYR A 155 -4.04 -20.00 -23.73
N ASP A 156 -4.01 -20.14 -22.41
CA ASP A 156 -4.74 -19.31 -21.46
C ASP A 156 -4.04 -17.97 -21.21
N LYS A 157 -4.75 -17.04 -20.58
CA LYS A 157 -4.22 -15.76 -20.14
C LYS A 157 -3.84 -15.84 -18.66
N ILE A 158 -2.57 -15.62 -18.38
CA ILE A 158 -2.01 -15.68 -17.02
C ILE A 158 -2.06 -14.29 -16.41
N LYS A 159 -2.59 -14.18 -15.20
CA LYS A 159 -2.67 -12.93 -14.43
C LYS A 159 -2.13 -13.10 -13.01
N LEU A 160 -1.65 -12.00 -12.44
CA LEU A 160 -1.20 -11.89 -11.06
C LEU A 160 -2.23 -11.08 -10.26
N GLY A 161 -2.72 -11.66 -9.17
CA GLY A 161 -3.57 -10.98 -8.19
C GLY A 161 -2.87 -10.75 -6.85
N PHE A 162 -3.22 -9.64 -6.20
CA PHE A 162 -2.82 -9.32 -4.83
C PHE A 162 -4.05 -9.45 -3.93
N GLU A 163 -4.24 -10.62 -3.33
CA GLU A 163 -5.44 -10.89 -2.54
C GLU A 163 -5.52 -9.94 -1.34
N HIS A 164 -6.71 -9.41 -1.08
CA HIS A 164 -7.00 -8.38 -0.07
C HIS A 164 -6.36 -7.00 -0.27
N ALA A 165 -5.36 -6.83 -1.13
CA ALA A 165 -4.74 -5.52 -1.38
C ALA A 165 -5.17 -4.90 -2.71
N GLY A 166 -5.15 -5.69 -3.79
CA GLY A 166 -5.44 -5.25 -5.14
C GLY A 166 -6.94 -5.09 -5.39
N GLN A 167 -7.29 -4.07 -6.16
CA GLN A 167 -8.62 -3.84 -6.73
C GLN A 167 -8.78 -4.52 -8.08
N THR A 168 -7.68 -4.64 -8.84
CA THR A 168 -7.65 -5.31 -10.14
C THR A 168 -6.49 -6.32 -10.21
N VAL A 169 -6.48 -7.12 -11.27
CA VAL A 169 -5.46 -8.14 -11.53
C VAL A 169 -4.52 -7.66 -12.64
N HIS A 170 -3.22 -7.92 -12.47
CA HIS A 170 -2.20 -7.57 -13.46
C HIS A 170 -2.08 -8.67 -14.51
N VAL A 171 -2.25 -8.34 -15.80
CA VAL A 171 -2.10 -9.33 -16.88
C VAL A 171 -0.62 -9.56 -17.16
N ILE A 172 -0.17 -10.80 -17.04
CA ILE A 172 1.23 -11.17 -17.28
C ILE A 172 1.43 -11.45 -18.77
N ALA A 173 0.65 -12.39 -19.32
CA ALA A 173 0.75 -12.80 -20.72
C ALA A 173 -0.53 -13.49 -21.18
N GLU A 174 -0.76 -13.48 -22.50
CA GLU A 174 -1.84 -14.23 -23.15
C GLU A 174 -1.21 -15.26 -24.10
N GLY A 175 -1.55 -16.53 -23.91
CA GLY A 175 -1.02 -17.63 -24.70
C GLY A 175 0.51 -17.76 -24.72
N PRO A 176 1.24 -17.64 -23.59
CA PRO A 176 2.69 -17.71 -23.59
C PRO A 176 3.21 -19.11 -23.95
N PHE A 177 4.22 -19.16 -24.82
CA PHE A 177 4.93 -20.39 -25.15
C PHE A 177 5.83 -20.86 -24.00
N HIS A 178 6.24 -22.13 -24.02
CA HIS A 178 7.26 -22.65 -23.09
C HIS A 178 8.55 -21.81 -23.14
N GLY A 179 9.20 -21.67 -21.99
CA GLY A 179 10.41 -20.85 -21.82
C GLY A 179 10.17 -19.35 -21.86
N TYR A 180 8.91 -18.91 -21.95
CA TYR A 180 8.55 -17.49 -21.90
C TYR A 180 9.09 -16.83 -20.64
N GLU A 181 9.70 -15.66 -20.81
CA GLU A 181 10.27 -14.85 -19.75
C GLU A 181 9.94 -13.38 -20.03
N VAL A 182 9.44 -12.67 -19.01
CA VAL A 182 9.07 -11.26 -19.14
C VAL A 182 9.42 -10.49 -17.88
N SER A 183 9.78 -9.21 -18.05
CA SER A 183 9.84 -8.23 -16.98
C SER A 183 8.84 -7.12 -17.27
N GLN A 184 7.94 -6.83 -16.32
CA GLN A 184 6.88 -5.84 -16.46
C GLN A 184 6.82 -4.95 -15.24
N ASP A 185 6.57 -3.66 -15.45
CA ASP A 185 6.17 -2.78 -14.37
C ASP A 185 4.68 -3.00 -14.07
N ILE A 186 4.35 -3.09 -12.79
CA ILE A 186 2.98 -3.18 -12.31
C ILE A 186 2.53 -1.76 -12.01
N ASN A 187 1.48 -1.30 -12.69
CA ASN A 187 0.90 0.00 -12.40
C ASN A 187 0.20 -0.05 -11.03
N ILE A 188 0.80 0.59 -10.02
CA ILE A 188 0.27 0.57 -8.65
C ILE A 188 -1.11 1.23 -8.60
N GLN A 189 -1.31 2.31 -9.37
CA GLN A 189 -2.59 3.00 -9.38
C GLN A 189 -3.69 2.11 -9.99
N ASP A 190 -3.41 1.43 -11.10
CA ASP A 190 -4.42 0.55 -11.72
C ASP A 190 -4.73 -0.68 -10.84
N VAL A 191 -3.69 -1.26 -10.21
CA VAL A 191 -3.81 -2.50 -9.45
C VAL A 191 -4.35 -2.27 -8.04
N PHE A 192 -3.89 -1.24 -7.34
CA PHE A 192 -4.24 -0.97 -5.94
C PHE A 192 -5.16 0.24 -5.76
N GLY A 193 -5.33 1.08 -6.77
CA GLY A 193 -6.10 2.32 -6.70
C GLY A 193 -5.47 3.41 -5.82
N MET A 194 -4.15 3.33 -5.65
CA MET A 194 -3.38 4.24 -4.80
C MET A 194 -2.05 4.58 -5.47
N GLU A 195 -1.44 5.72 -5.11
CA GLU A 195 -0.10 6.09 -5.60
C GLU A 195 1.02 5.24 -4.97
N THR A 196 0.78 4.73 -3.76
CA THR A 196 1.69 3.83 -3.07
C THR A 196 0.91 2.70 -2.41
N VAL A 197 1.55 1.55 -2.20
CA VAL A 197 0.92 0.39 -1.54
C VAL A 197 1.69 0.00 -0.28
N ALA A 198 0.98 -0.19 0.83
CA ALA A 198 1.57 -0.68 2.08
C ALA A 198 2.15 -2.08 1.89
N LEU A 199 3.42 -2.26 2.25
CA LEU A 199 4.14 -3.53 2.11
C LEU A 199 3.46 -4.65 2.89
N SER A 200 2.90 -4.35 4.06
CA SER A 200 2.18 -5.29 4.92
C SER A 200 0.86 -5.78 4.32
N LYS A 201 0.32 -5.08 3.31
CA LYS A 201 -0.89 -5.48 2.59
C LYS A 201 -0.58 -6.42 1.43
N ILE A 202 0.65 -6.42 0.90
CA ILE A 202 1.12 -7.44 -0.05
C ILE A 202 1.47 -8.71 0.73
N ASN A 203 0.44 -9.38 1.24
CA ASN A 203 0.59 -10.53 2.13
C ASN A 203 0.12 -11.85 1.52
N ARG A 204 -0.55 -11.81 0.37
CA ARG A 204 -1.01 -13.00 -0.34
C ARG A 204 -1.11 -12.74 -1.84
N LEU A 205 -0.41 -13.57 -2.60
CA LEU A 205 -0.35 -13.51 -4.07
C LEU A 205 -1.11 -14.69 -4.65
N ARG A 206 -1.73 -14.48 -5.81
CA ARG A 206 -2.39 -15.54 -6.56
C ARG A 206 -2.09 -15.44 -8.05
N LEU A 207 -1.96 -16.59 -8.70
CA LEU A 207 -1.93 -16.68 -10.16
C LEU A 207 -3.29 -17.16 -10.64
N LEU A 208 -3.80 -16.42 -11.61
CA LEU A 208 -5.10 -16.67 -12.20
C LEU A 208 -4.91 -17.08 -13.66
N ASP A 209 -5.73 -18.03 -14.04
CA ASP A 209 -5.78 -18.62 -15.36
C ASP A 209 -7.14 -18.24 -15.98
N GLU A 210 -7.11 -17.37 -16.99
CA GLU A 210 -8.30 -16.99 -17.77
C GLU A 210 -8.36 -17.80 -19.07
N GLN A 211 -9.35 -18.67 -19.14
CA GLN A 211 -9.56 -19.51 -20.32
C GLN A 211 -10.15 -18.69 -21.48
N PRO A 212 -9.70 -18.90 -22.73
CA PRO A 212 -10.18 -18.16 -23.88
C PRO A 212 -11.58 -18.59 -24.36
N GLY A 213 -12.22 -19.57 -23.71
CA GLY A 213 -13.60 -20.02 -24.00
C GLY A 213 -13.75 -20.97 -25.20
N TRP A 214 -12.65 -21.54 -25.69
CA TRP A 214 -12.63 -22.55 -26.77
C TRP A 214 -11.78 -23.76 -26.36
N THR A 215 -11.82 -24.85 -27.13
CA THR A 215 -11.38 -26.20 -26.70
C THR A 215 -9.89 -26.38 -26.41
N PHE A 216 -9.07 -25.35 -26.60
CA PHE A 216 -7.62 -25.42 -26.37
C PHE A 216 -7.17 -24.73 -25.08
N GLY A 217 -8.09 -24.10 -24.33
CA GLY A 217 -7.78 -23.59 -23.00
C GLY A 217 -7.83 -24.65 -21.90
N ALA A 218 -7.56 -24.24 -20.66
CA ALA A 218 -7.43 -25.10 -19.48
C ALA A 218 -6.30 -26.14 -19.60
N ASP A 219 -5.30 -25.85 -20.42
CA ASP A 219 -4.15 -26.72 -20.59
C ASP A 219 -3.19 -26.60 -19.39
N LYS A 220 -2.39 -27.64 -19.19
CA LYS A 220 -1.39 -27.62 -18.12
C LYS A 220 -0.22 -26.78 -18.58
N TRP A 221 0.29 -25.94 -17.69
CA TRP A 221 1.50 -25.18 -17.93
C TRP A 221 2.43 -25.23 -16.73
N GLU A 222 3.72 -24.98 -16.96
CA GLU A 222 4.74 -25.09 -15.92
C GLU A 222 5.26 -23.72 -15.56
N ILE A 223 5.17 -23.34 -14.29
CA ILE A 223 5.82 -22.13 -13.79
C ILE A 223 7.24 -22.46 -13.32
N ALA A 224 8.24 -21.78 -13.88
CA ALA A 224 9.60 -21.86 -13.35
C ALA A 224 9.71 -21.04 -12.06
N GLY A 225 9.14 -19.83 -12.06
CA GLY A 225 9.08 -18.96 -10.90
C GLY A 225 8.88 -17.50 -11.27
N PHE A 226 8.78 -16.65 -10.26
CA PHE A 226 8.69 -15.22 -10.43
C PHE A 226 9.32 -14.44 -9.27
N THR A 227 9.59 -13.16 -9.49
CA THR A 227 10.17 -12.25 -8.50
C THR A 227 9.45 -10.91 -8.59
N LEU A 228 9.09 -10.35 -7.44
CA LEU A 228 8.64 -8.97 -7.35
C LEU A 228 9.79 -8.07 -6.90
N LYS A 229 9.91 -6.89 -7.49
CA LYS A 229 10.86 -5.85 -7.07
C LYS A 229 10.08 -4.57 -6.80
N GLY A 230 10.31 -3.97 -5.64
CA GLY A 230 9.65 -2.75 -5.25
C GLY A 230 10.64 -1.65 -4.88
N ARG A 231 10.26 -0.39 -5.11
CA ARG A 231 10.97 0.77 -4.55
C ARG A 231 10.15 1.37 -3.42
N CYS A 232 10.79 1.55 -2.27
CA CYS A 232 10.16 2.08 -1.07
C CYS A 232 9.94 3.59 -1.21
N ALA A 233 8.71 4.06 -1.02
CA ALA A 233 8.34 5.48 -1.13
C ALA A 233 9.13 6.35 -0.14
N ASN A 234 9.28 5.87 1.10
CA ASN A 234 9.90 6.65 2.16
C ASN A 234 11.42 6.75 2.03
N SER A 235 12.10 5.68 1.61
CA SER A 235 13.58 5.63 1.62
C SER A 235 14.22 5.61 0.23
N GLY A 236 13.44 5.42 -0.83
CA GLY A 236 13.92 5.20 -2.20
C GLY A 236 14.67 3.88 -2.37
N MET A 237 14.73 3.03 -1.34
CA MET A 237 15.43 1.74 -1.37
C MET A 237 14.70 0.75 -2.25
N THR A 238 15.47 -0.15 -2.88
CA THR A 238 14.90 -1.27 -3.64
C THR A 238 14.88 -2.53 -2.78
N ILE A 239 13.72 -3.16 -2.72
CA ILE A 239 13.51 -4.47 -2.09
C ILE A 239 13.01 -5.47 -3.12
N ALA A 240 13.15 -6.76 -2.85
CA ALA A 240 12.69 -7.82 -3.74
C ALA A 240 12.08 -8.98 -2.95
N LEU A 241 11.01 -9.56 -3.48
CA LEU A 241 10.42 -10.80 -3.02
C LEU A 241 10.92 -11.92 -3.94
N GLU A 242 11.91 -12.69 -3.46
CA GLU A 242 12.56 -13.76 -4.24
C GLU A 242 12.12 -15.17 -3.82
N LYS A 243 11.26 -15.25 -2.80
CA LYS A 243 10.74 -16.50 -2.24
C LYS A 243 10.14 -17.44 -3.29
N PHE A 244 9.53 -16.88 -4.34
CA PHE A 244 8.87 -17.64 -5.42
C PHE A 244 9.69 -17.70 -6.72
N SER A 245 10.99 -17.36 -6.67
CA SER A 245 11.86 -17.34 -7.86
C SER A 245 12.15 -18.72 -8.45
N SER A 246 11.82 -19.80 -7.74
CA SER A 246 12.06 -21.19 -8.16
C SER A 246 10.93 -22.09 -7.64
N LEU A 247 9.75 -21.96 -8.24
CA LEU A 247 8.60 -22.82 -7.95
C LEU A 247 8.76 -24.17 -8.66
N ASN A 248 8.93 -24.17 -9.99
CA ASN A 248 9.02 -25.38 -10.83
C ASN A 248 7.81 -26.31 -10.65
N GLU A 249 6.61 -25.75 -10.79
CA GLU A 249 5.34 -26.45 -10.57
C GLU A 249 4.48 -26.47 -11.84
N TRP A 250 3.74 -27.57 -12.03
CA TRP A 250 2.73 -27.66 -13.08
C TRP A 250 1.39 -27.19 -12.54
N LEU A 251 0.83 -26.16 -13.17
CA LEU A 251 -0.45 -25.55 -12.82
C LEU A 251 -1.50 -25.90 -13.87
N GLN A 252 -2.76 -25.95 -13.43
CA GLN A 252 -3.90 -26.20 -14.30
C GLN A 252 -5.18 -25.68 -13.67
N ALA A 253 -6.04 -25.08 -14.48
CA ALA A 253 -7.43 -24.86 -14.09
C ALA A 253 -8.14 -26.19 -13.74
N PRO A 254 -9.06 -26.20 -12.76
CA PRO A 254 -9.75 -27.42 -12.30
C PRO A 254 -10.65 -28.09 -13.36
N GLY A 255 -10.89 -27.43 -14.50
CA GLY A 255 -11.63 -27.98 -15.61
C GLY A 255 -11.71 -27.00 -16.77
N TRP A 256 -12.12 -27.50 -17.94
CA TRP A 256 -12.41 -26.67 -19.11
C TRP A 256 -13.84 -26.11 -19.05
N PHE A 257 -13.99 -24.84 -19.41
CA PHE A 257 -15.28 -24.17 -19.50
C PHE A 257 -15.52 -23.60 -20.90
N PRO A 258 -16.75 -23.72 -21.45
CA PRO A 258 -17.10 -23.23 -22.80
C PRO A 258 -17.29 -21.69 -22.87
N TYR A 259 -16.77 -20.96 -21.88
CA TYR A 259 -16.87 -19.52 -21.74
C TYR A 259 -15.62 -19.01 -21.01
N GLN A 260 -15.36 -17.72 -21.14
CA GLN A 260 -14.25 -17.09 -20.42
C GLN A 260 -14.52 -17.13 -18.92
N VAL A 261 -13.56 -17.69 -18.19
CA VAL A 261 -13.61 -17.80 -16.73
C VAL A 261 -12.19 -17.61 -16.21
N GLU A 262 -12.08 -16.84 -15.13
CA GLU A 262 -10.84 -16.62 -14.40
C GLU A 262 -10.84 -17.55 -13.18
N LEU A 263 -9.81 -18.40 -13.08
CA LEU A 263 -9.69 -19.42 -12.04
C LEU A 263 -8.35 -19.31 -11.33
N GLU A 264 -8.36 -19.43 -10.01
CA GLU A 264 -7.12 -19.51 -9.24
C GLU A 264 -6.46 -20.87 -9.44
N VAL A 265 -5.19 -20.84 -9.86
CA VAL A 265 -4.39 -22.05 -10.09
C VAL A 265 -3.20 -22.15 -9.13
N TRP A 266 -2.84 -21.05 -8.47
CA TRP A 266 -1.80 -21.01 -7.44
C TRP A 266 -2.03 -19.84 -6.49
N ALA A 267 -1.70 -20.03 -5.22
CA ALA A 267 -1.65 -18.96 -4.23
C ALA A 267 -0.49 -19.15 -3.26
N GLY A 268 0.08 -18.05 -2.76
CA GLY A 268 1.20 -18.07 -1.84
C GLY A 268 1.17 -16.90 -0.86
N ASP A 269 1.39 -17.21 0.42
CA ASP A 269 1.47 -16.21 1.48
C ASP A 269 2.84 -15.53 1.48
N VAL A 270 2.82 -14.23 1.74
CA VAL A 270 3.95 -13.32 1.80
C VAL A 270 3.95 -12.64 3.16
N GLN A 271 5.09 -12.66 3.83
CA GLN A 271 5.33 -11.88 5.03
C GLN A 271 6.22 -10.69 4.69
N PRO A 272 6.12 -9.56 5.41
CA PRO A 272 7.05 -8.44 5.24
C PRO A 272 8.53 -8.86 5.32
N GLU A 273 8.84 -9.93 6.07
CA GLU A 273 10.18 -10.50 6.24
C GLU A 273 10.70 -11.21 5.00
N ASP A 274 9.80 -11.68 4.12
CA ASP A 274 10.18 -12.37 2.88
C ASP A 274 10.84 -11.41 1.87
N TRP A 275 10.69 -10.10 2.08
CA TRP A 275 11.29 -9.06 1.24
C TRP A 275 12.74 -8.77 1.63
N VAL A 276 13.64 -8.98 0.69
CA VAL A 276 15.08 -8.76 0.86
C VAL A 276 15.51 -7.43 0.26
N THR A 277 16.41 -6.71 0.94
CA THR A 277 17.00 -5.49 0.38
C THR A 277 17.94 -5.84 -0.77
N LYS A 278 17.75 -5.18 -1.91
CA LYS A 278 18.75 -5.19 -2.99
C LYS A 278 19.74 -4.08 -2.71
N SER A 279 20.70 -4.40 -1.84
CA SER A 279 21.75 -3.47 -1.43
C SER A 279 22.48 -2.84 -2.62
N LEU A 280 22.61 -1.51 -2.59
CA LEU A 280 23.47 -0.73 -3.48
C LEU A 280 24.98 -0.95 -3.19
N CYS A 281 25.33 -1.71 -2.15
CA CYS A 281 26.73 -1.90 -1.72
C CYS A 281 27.59 -2.73 -2.68
N LYS A 282 27.07 -3.19 -3.82
CA LYS A 282 27.91 -3.73 -4.90
C LYS A 282 28.56 -2.64 -5.79
N GLN A 283 28.24 -1.36 -5.58
CA GLN A 283 28.75 -0.27 -6.44
C GLN A 283 29.96 0.50 -5.90
N PHE A 284 30.46 0.23 -4.68
CA PHE A 284 31.64 0.90 -4.15
C PHE A 284 32.81 -0.09 -3.96
N PRO A 285 33.75 -0.19 -4.93
CA PRO A 285 34.91 -1.07 -4.81
C PRO A 285 35.85 -0.69 -3.66
N SER A 286 35.80 0.55 -3.16
CA SER A 286 36.45 0.93 -1.89
C SER A 286 35.84 2.20 -1.32
N MET A 287 35.73 2.27 0.01
CA MET A 287 35.41 3.50 0.74
C MET A 287 36.56 3.78 1.70
N LYS A 288 37.23 4.93 1.55
CA LYS A 288 38.23 5.41 2.52
C LYS A 288 37.58 6.44 3.42
N THR A 289 37.44 6.10 4.70
CA THR A 289 37.00 7.03 5.73
C THR A 289 38.19 7.49 6.55
N SER A 290 38.43 8.80 6.62
CA SER A 290 39.44 9.39 7.50
C SER A 290 38.72 10.09 8.66
N ILE A 291 38.86 9.55 9.86
CA ILE A 291 38.35 10.18 11.09
C ILE A 291 39.44 11.12 11.60
N CYS A 292 39.20 12.43 11.50
CA CYS A 292 40.04 13.43 12.15
C CYS A 292 39.47 13.72 13.55
N ILE A 293 40.08 13.12 14.58
CA ILE A 293 39.84 13.53 15.96
C ILE A 293 40.74 14.75 16.21
N LEU A 294 40.15 15.94 16.32
CA LEU A 294 40.88 17.12 16.74
C LEU A 294 41.23 16.98 18.23
N PRO A 295 42.50 17.20 18.64
CA PRO A 295 42.85 17.17 20.05
C PRO A 295 42.11 18.29 20.79
N MET A 296 41.50 17.94 21.92
CA MET A 296 40.96 18.93 22.86
C MET A 296 42.06 19.91 23.26
N LYS A 297 41.78 21.21 23.12
CA LYS A 297 42.61 22.26 23.72
C LYS A 297 42.66 22.02 25.24
N THR A 298 43.76 21.46 25.73
CA THR A 298 44.11 21.55 27.15
C THR A 298 44.39 23.02 27.45
N GLY A 299 43.48 23.65 28.19
CA GLY A 299 43.63 25.02 28.67
C GLY A 299 44.93 25.17 29.45
N THR A 300 45.73 26.13 29.04
CA THR A 300 46.91 26.61 29.76
C THR A 300 46.51 27.37 31.02
N GLY A 301 47.12 27.00 32.15
CA GLY A 301 47.63 27.96 33.12
C GLY A 301 46.89 28.02 34.45
N VAL A 302 47.54 27.56 35.52
CA VAL A 302 47.83 28.35 36.73
C VAL A 302 49.17 27.87 37.31
N SER A 303 50.15 28.78 37.43
CA SER A 303 51.40 28.60 38.20
C SER A 303 51.12 28.57 39.71
N PRO A 304 51.94 27.89 40.52
CA PRO A 304 51.79 27.92 41.98
C PRO A 304 52.22 29.29 42.52
N ILE A 305 51.39 29.85 43.41
CA ILE A 305 51.75 30.97 44.30
C ILE A 305 51.93 30.38 45.69
N ASN A 306 53.17 30.50 46.19
CA ASN A 306 53.69 30.30 47.55
C ASN A 306 53.61 28.91 48.19
#